data_AF-A0A833XTC5-F1
#
_entry.id   AF-A0A833XTC5-F1
#
_cell.length_a   1.000
_cell.length_b   1.000
_cell.length_c   1.000
_cell.angle_alpha   90.00
_cell.angle_beta   90.00
_cell.angle_gamma   90.00
#
_symmetry.space_group_name_H-M   'P 1'
#
loop_
_entity.id
_entity.type
_entity.pdbx_description
1 polymer ?
#
loop_
_entity_poly.entity_id
_entity_poly.type
_entity_poly.pdbx_seq_one_letter_code
_entity_poly.pdbx_strand_id
1 'polypeptide(L)'
;MEATPATRMFILRVCSEALPTLANLRRRKIAEDSTCLICRQCPEMSGHALWGCPAAQDVWNQCVKRVQKMSVHSDLFIDIWVELVHHLEPIELAEVATILREELQEFVW
;
A
#
# COMPACT_ATOMS: atom_id res chain seq x y z
N MET A 1 3.52 6.84 -19.71
CA MET A 1 4.31 7.57 -18.71
C MET A 1 5.18 6.55 -17.98
N GLU A 2 6.50 6.73 -17.98
CA GLU A 2 7.39 5.86 -17.20
C GLU A 2 7.38 6.28 -15.73
N ALA A 3 7.33 5.31 -14.81
CA ALA A 3 7.42 5.57 -13.38
C ALA A 3 8.81 6.14 -13.03
N THR A 4 8.84 7.20 -12.22
CA THR A 4 10.11 7.84 -11.86
C THR A 4 10.99 6.91 -11.00
N PRO A 5 12.31 7.12 -10.93
CA PRO A 5 13.18 6.34 -10.06
C PRO A 5 12.73 6.32 -8.60
N ALA A 6 12.18 7.44 -8.11
CA ALA A 6 11.63 7.54 -6.76
C ALA A 6 10.39 6.64 -6.56
N THR A 7 9.47 6.60 -7.54
CA THR A 7 8.31 5.68 -7.49
C THR A 7 8.74 4.23 -7.41
N ARG A 8 9.71 3.83 -8.26
CA ARG A 8 10.21 2.46 -8.31
C ARG A 8 10.87 2.06 -7.00
N MET A 9 11.66 2.96 -6.40
CA MET A 9 12.28 2.74 -5.09
C MET A 9 11.22 2.60 -3.99
N PHE A 10 10.17 3.43 -4.03
CA PHE A 10 9.09 3.34 -3.06
C PHE A 10 8.35 1.99 -3.15
N ILE A 11 7.93 1.57 -4.34
CA ILE A 11 7.30 0.26 -4.56
C ILE A 11 8.19 -0.87 -4.03
N LEU A 12 9.50 -0.82 -4.33
CA LEU A 12 10.43 -1.83 -3.84
C LEU A 12 10.47 -1.89 -2.31
N ARG A 13 10.46 -0.73 -1.63
CA ARG A 13 10.44 -0.66 -0.16
C ARG A 13 9.14 -1.21 0.43
N VAL A 14 8.01 -0.88 -0.18
CA VAL A 14 6.69 -1.39 0.19
C VAL A 14 6.68 -2.91 0.08
N CYS A 15 7.07 -3.44 -1.09
CA CYS A 15 7.05 -4.87 -1.39
C CYS A 15 8.04 -5.70 -0.56
N SER A 16 9.02 -5.07 0.08
CA SER A 16 10.06 -5.73 0.88
C SER A 16 9.86 -5.57 2.38
N GLU A 17 8.71 -5.08 2.84
CA GLU A 17 8.45 -4.78 4.26
C GLU A 17 9.52 -3.85 4.86
N ALA A 18 10.07 -2.96 4.03
CA ALA A 18 11.08 -1.99 4.46
C ALA A 18 10.44 -0.73 5.03
N LEU A 19 9.16 -0.48 4.75
CA LEU A 19 8.43 0.65 5.32
C LEU A 19 8.22 0.49 6.82
N PRO A 20 8.18 1.59 7.59
CA PRO A 20 8.17 1.51 9.03
C PRO A 20 6.75 1.37 9.59
N THR A 21 5.87 0.60 8.96
CA THR A 21 4.51 0.32 9.48
C THR A 21 4.57 -0.13 10.94
N LEU A 22 3.55 0.12 11.77
CA LEU A 22 3.58 -0.29 13.18
C LEU A 22 3.80 -1.80 13.37
N ALA A 23 3.30 -2.67 12.49
CA ALA A 23 3.61 -4.10 12.54
C ALA A 23 5.12 -4.38 12.37
N ASN A 24 5.78 -3.70 11.43
CA ASN A 24 7.22 -3.80 11.24
C ASN A 24 8.03 -3.20 12.39
N LEU A 25 7.60 -2.08 12.96
CA LEU A 25 8.25 -1.50 14.14
C LEU A 25 8.12 -2.41 15.36
N ARG A 26 6.95 -3.02 15.56
CA ARG A 26 6.73 -4.02 16.60
C ARG A 26 7.62 -5.24 16.42
N ARG A 27 7.74 -5.77 15.19
CA ARG A 27 8.67 -6.85 14.85
C ARG A 27 10.13 -6.49 15.17
N ARG A 28 10.51 -5.22 14.99
CA ARG A 28 11.83 -4.67 15.33
C ARG A 28 11.98 -4.28 16.80
N LYS A 29 10.94 -4.50 17.64
CA LYS A 29 10.90 -4.12 19.07
C LYS A 29 11.04 -2.62 19.33
N ILE A 30 10.59 -1.79 18.38
CA ILE A 30 10.57 -0.32 18.47
C ILE A 30 9.19 0.16 18.96
N ALA A 31 8.11 -0.49 18.54
CA ALA A 31 6.75 -0.21 18.98
C ALA A 31 6.18 -1.38 19.79
N GLU A 32 5.29 -1.09 20.74
CA GLU A 32 4.63 -2.13 21.55
C GLU A 32 3.35 -2.65 20.91
N ASP A 33 2.56 -1.75 20.32
CA ASP A 33 1.32 -2.04 19.61
C ASP A 33 1.54 -1.94 18.10
N SER A 34 0.86 -2.81 17.37
CA SER A 34 0.83 -2.83 15.91
C SER A 34 -0.47 -2.29 15.34
N THR A 35 -1.45 -1.89 16.16
CA THR A 35 -2.77 -1.45 15.70
C THR A 35 -2.69 -0.19 14.84
N CYS A 36 -3.35 -0.20 13.68
CA CYS A 36 -3.42 0.94 12.77
C CYS A 36 -3.96 2.19 13.46
N LEU A 37 -3.20 3.28 13.39
CA LEU A 37 -3.57 4.54 14.05
C LEU A 37 -4.77 5.23 13.42
N ILE A 38 -5.05 4.92 12.16
CA ILE A 38 -6.12 5.53 11.36
C ILE A 38 -7.45 4.84 11.66
N CYS A 39 -7.55 3.54 11.39
CA CYS A 39 -8.81 2.82 11.54
C CYS A 39 -9.04 2.27 12.96
N ARG A 40 -7.96 2.03 13.73
CA ARG A 40 -7.96 1.44 15.07
C ARG A 40 -8.63 0.05 15.19
N GLN A 41 -8.68 -0.70 14.09
CA GLN A 41 -9.39 -1.99 14.02
C GLN A 41 -8.47 -3.18 13.77
N CYS A 42 -7.42 -3.01 12.96
CA CYS A 42 -6.53 -4.08 12.54
C CYS A 42 -5.07 -3.69 12.77
N PRO A 43 -4.14 -4.67 12.83
CA PRO A 43 -2.72 -4.38 12.74
C PRO A 43 -2.37 -3.61 11.46
N GLU A 44 -1.53 -2.59 11.59
CA GLU A 44 -0.94 -1.82 10.49
C GLU A 44 0.16 -2.64 9.83
N MET A 45 -0.25 -3.63 9.05
CA MET A 45 0.61 -4.32 8.09
C MET A 45 0.59 -3.56 6.76
N SER A 46 1.57 -3.76 5.88
CA SER A 46 1.66 -3.00 4.63
C SER A 46 0.42 -3.16 3.75
N GLY A 47 -0.14 -4.38 3.66
CA GLY A 47 -1.36 -4.65 2.92
C GLY A 47 -2.57 -3.94 3.52
N HIS A 48 -2.68 -3.86 4.85
CA HIS A 48 -3.71 -3.06 5.49
C HIS A 48 -3.48 -1.56 5.26
N ALA A 49 -2.32 -1.03 5.64
CA ALA A 49 -2.03 0.40 5.64
C ALA A 49 -2.19 1.04 4.25
N LEU A 50 -1.77 0.34 3.19
CA LEU A 50 -1.72 0.88 1.84
C LEU A 50 -2.87 0.42 0.93
N TRP A 51 -3.65 -0.58 1.34
CA TRP A 51 -4.74 -1.09 0.52
C TRP A 51 -6.00 -1.33 1.34
N GLY A 52 -5.97 -2.21 2.34
CA GLY A 52 -7.17 -2.65 3.06
C GLY A 52 -7.77 -1.65 4.06
N CYS A 53 -7.02 -0.63 4.48
CA CYS A 53 -7.48 0.38 5.44
C CYS A 53 -8.61 1.21 4.83
N PRO A 54 -9.70 1.51 5.57
CA PRO A 54 -10.78 2.36 5.06
C PRO A 54 -10.29 3.68 4.45
N ALA A 55 -9.30 4.33 5.06
CA ALA A 55 -8.74 5.57 4.51
C ALA A 55 -7.92 5.35 3.23
N ALA A 56 -7.23 4.22 3.09
CA ALA A 56 -6.57 3.87 1.82
C ALA A 56 -7.62 3.53 0.74
N GLN A 57 -8.68 2.82 1.11
CA GLN A 57 -9.82 2.54 0.22
C GLN A 57 -10.50 3.82 -0.27
N ASP A 58 -10.61 4.86 0.55
CA ASP A 58 -11.15 6.16 0.13
C ASP A 58 -10.33 6.77 -1.02
N VAL A 59 -9.00 6.66 -0.97
CA VAL A 59 -8.11 7.08 -2.08
C VAL A 59 -8.37 6.20 -3.31
N TRP A 60 -8.34 4.87 -3.17
CA TRP A 60 -8.50 3.95 -4.29
C TRP A 60 -9.86 4.07 -4.99
N ASN A 61 -10.92 4.36 -4.23
CA ASN A 61 -12.28 4.57 -4.73
C ASN A 61 -12.45 5.84 -5.56
N GLN A 62 -11.48 6.75 -5.54
CA GLN A 62 -11.50 7.99 -6.32
C GLN A 62 -10.62 7.92 -7.57
N CYS A 63 -9.84 6.85 -7.74
CA CYS A 63 -8.82 6.74 -8.79
C CYS A 63 -9.15 5.66 -9.84
N VAL A 64 -8.18 4.80 -10.19
CA VAL A 64 -8.23 3.83 -11.29
C VAL A 64 -9.48 2.94 -11.22
N LYS A 65 -10.38 3.04 -12.21
CA LYS A 65 -11.68 2.35 -12.22
C LYS A 65 -11.61 0.83 -12.06
N ARG A 66 -10.54 0.19 -12.54
CA ARG A 66 -10.36 -1.27 -12.40
C ARG A 66 -10.00 -1.63 -10.97
N VAL A 67 -9.14 -0.84 -10.31
CA VAL A 67 -8.78 -1.00 -8.89
C VAL A 67 -10.02 -0.93 -8.00
N GLN A 68 -10.95 -0.02 -8.29
CA GLN A 68 -12.21 0.11 -7.54
C GLN A 68 -13.08 -1.16 -7.53
N LYS A 69 -12.86 -2.09 -8.47
CA LYS A 69 -13.63 -3.34 -8.60
C LYS A 69 -12.85 -4.56 -8.11
N MET A 70 -11.60 -4.39 -7.70
CA MET A 70 -10.74 -5.49 -7.28
C MET A 70 -11.03 -5.84 -5.82
N SER A 71 -11.39 -7.10 -5.58
CA SER A 71 -11.54 -7.66 -4.23
C SER A 71 -10.28 -8.42 -3.83
N VAL A 72 -9.17 -7.71 -3.69
CA VAL A 72 -7.88 -8.28 -3.26
C VAL A 72 -7.67 -7.95 -1.78
N HIS A 73 -7.34 -8.98 -0.99
CA HIS A 73 -7.02 -8.84 0.42
C HIS A 73 -5.77 -9.65 0.75
N SER A 74 -4.76 -8.98 1.28
CA SER A 74 -3.58 -9.61 1.89
C SER A 74 -3.06 -8.70 3.01
N ASP A 75 -2.40 -9.33 3.98
CA ASP A 75 -1.65 -8.62 5.01
C ASP A 75 -0.38 -7.96 4.44
N LEU A 76 0.17 -8.50 3.35
CA LEU A 76 1.37 -8.02 2.70
C LEU A 76 1.04 -7.35 1.38
N PHE A 77 1.59 -6.16 1.17
CA PHE A 77 1.34 -5.41 -0.06
C PHE A 77 1.94 -6.07 -1.30
N ILE A 78 2.99 -6.87 -1.18
CA ILE A 78 3.58 -7.57 -2.34
C ILE A 78 2.55 -8.49 -3.03
N ASP A 79 1.71 -9.19 -2.27
CA ASP A 79 0.69 -10.07 -2.86
C ASP A 79 -0.36 -9.26 -3.62
N ILE A 80 -0.73 -8.11 -3.08
CA ILE A 80 -1.64 -7.15 -3.72
C ILE A 80 -1.02 -6.60 -4.99
N TRP A 81 0.27 -6.23 -4.95
CA TRP A 81 1.01 -5.73 -6.10
C TRP A 81 1.10 -6.77 -7.22
N VAL A 82 1.30 -8.04 -6.89
CA VAL A 82 1.29 -9.15 -7.86
C VAL A 82 -0.07 -9.24 -8.56
N GLU A 83 -1.17 -9.16 -7.82
CA GLU A 83 -2.52 -9.14 -8.41
C GLU A 83 -2.74 -7.92 -9.34
N LEU A 84 -2.26 -6.75 -8.93
CA LEU A 84 -2.34 -5.53 -9.75
C LEU A 84 -1.58 -5.70 -11.07
N VAL A 85 -0.37 -6.27 -11.04
CA VAL A 85 0.45 -6.51 -12.25
C VAL A 85 -0.25 -7.49 -13.21
N HIS A 86 -0.97 -8.49 -12.70
CA HIS A 86 -1.69 -9.46 -13.52
C HIS A 86 -2.95 -8.86 -14.18
N HIS A 87 -3.59 -7.90 -13.52
CA HIS A 87 -4.91 -7.43 -13.92
C HIS A 87 -4.94 -6.06 -14.57
N LEU A 88 -3.91 -5.23 -14.38
CA LEU A 88 -3.87 -3.85 -14.88
C LEU A 88 -3.01 -3.73 -16.14
N GLU A 89 -3.41 -2.82 -17.03
CA GLU A 89 -2.56 -2.41 -18.14
C GLU A 89 -1.36 -1.58 -17.64
N PRO A 90 -0.24 -1.52 -18.37
CA PRO A 90 0.94 -0.77 -17.93
C PRO A 90 0.68 0.69 -17.57
N ILE A 91 -0.28 1.33 -18.24
CA ILE A 91 -0.68 2.71 -17.95
C ILE A 91 -1.43 2.83 -16.63
N GLU A 92 -2.34 1.90 -16.34
CA GLU A 92 -3.08 1.83 -15.09
C GLU A 92 -2.14 1.50 -13.93
N LEU A 93 -1.20 0.57 -14.13
CA LEU A 93 -0.20 0.21 -13.13
C LEU A 93 0.73 1.40 -12.81
N ALA A 94 1.12 2.20 -13.80
CA ALA A 94 1.92 3.40 -13.60
C ALA A 94 1.15 4.50 -12.84
N GLU A 95 -0.16 4.59 -13.03
CA GLU A 95 -1.03 5.49 -12.28
C GLU A 95 -1.14 5.03 -10.81
N VAL A 96 -1.42 3.75 -10.56
CA VAL A 96 -1.43 3.15 -9.21
C VAL A 96 -0.10 3.37 -8.50
N ALA A 97 1.02 3.15 -9.19
CA ALA A 97 2.37 3.39 -8.67
C ALA A 97 2.56 4.84 -8.20
N THR A 98 2.04 5.79 -8.97
CA THR A 98 2.13 7.22 -8.68
C THR A 98 1.29 7.58 -7.46
N ILE A 99 0.02 7.16 -7.44
CA ILE A 99 -0.91 7.38 -6.31
C ILE A 99 -0.35 6.77 -5.02
N LEU A 100 0.17 5.54 -5.08
CA LEU A 100 0.75 4.84 -3.94
C LEU A 100 1.88 5.65 -3.30
N ARG A 101 2.70 6.33 -4.11
CA ARG A 101 3.79 7.18 -3.62
C ARG A 101 3.28 8.53 -3.13
N GLU A 102 2.40 9.19 -3.86
CA GLU A 102 2.04 10.59 -3.60
C GLU A 102 1.02 10.72 -2.46
N GLU A 103 0.05 9.81 -2.40
CA GLU A 103 -1.07 9.89 -1.46
C GLU A 103 -0.85 9.00 -0.23
N LEU A 104 -0.16 7.85 -0.39
CA LEU A 104 -0.09 6.83 0.66
C LEU A 104 1.28 6.71 1.33
N GLN A 105 2.26 7.52 0.95
CA GLN A 105 3.55 7.55 1.63
C GLN A 105 3.43 8.06 3.08
N GLU A 106 2.58 9.06 3.34
CA GLU A 106 2.38 9.64 4.68
C GLU A 106 1.62 8.71 5.64
N PHE A 107 0.93 7.70 5.11
CA PHE A 107 0.20 6.70 5.90
C PHE A 107 1.14 5.76 6.66
N VAL A 108 2.44 5.81 6.34
CA VAL A 108 3.49 5.00 6.93
C VAL A 108 4.67 5.89 7.37
N TRP A 109 4.31 7.05 7.96
CA TRP A 109 5.08 8.23 8.46
C TRP A 109 5.26 9.40 7.50
#